data_AF-A0A9P7J4A6-F1
#
_entry.id   AF-A0A9P7J4A6-F1
#
_cell.length_a   1.000
_cell.length_b   1.000
_cell.length_c   1.000
_cell.angle_alpha   90.00
_cell.angle_beta   90.00
_cell.angle_gamma   90.00
#
_symmetry.space_group_name_H-M   'P 1'
#
loop_
_entity.id
_entity.type
_entity.pdbx_description
1 polymer ?
#
loop_
_entity_poly.entity_id
_entity_poly.type
_entity_poly.pdbx_seq_one_letter_code
_entity_poly.pdbx_strand_id
1 'polypeptide(L)' 'VVGWLPIVPEDSGGDGKLSHTNLKHIVWHESFFKLLESIILYAKTGFTHKCHDRITHWLFPLILLLSADYEEQ' A
#
# COMPACT_ATOMS: atom_id res chain seq x y z
N VAL A 1 -7.35 10.48 0.42
CA VAL A 1 -6.11 9.68 0.34
C VAL A 1 -6.32 8.62 -0.73
N VAL A 2 -5.46 8.50 -1.73
CA VAL A 2 -5.55 7.42 -2.73
C VAL A 2 -4.67 6.27 -2.24
N GLY A 3 -5.29 5.24 -1.68
CA GLY A 3 -4.59 4.01 -1.28
C GLY A 3 -4.29 3.13 -2.49
N TRP A 4 -3.11 2.51 -2.52
CA TRP A 4 -2.71 1.57 -3.58
C TRP A 4 -3.20 0.15 -3.31
N LEU A 5 -3.81 -0.08 -2.16
CA LEU A 5 -4.32 -1.38 -1.74
C LEU A 5 -5.80 -1.51 -2.11
N PRO A 6 -6.23 -2.72 -2.51
CA PRO A 6 -7.61 -2.95 -2.89
C PRO A 6 -8.55 -2.80 -1.69
N ILE A 7 -9.72 -2.23 -1.94
CA ILE A 7 -10.82 -2.15 -0.98
C ILE A 7 -11.70 -3.38 -1.21
N VAL A 8 -11.83 -4.23 -0.20
CA VAL A 8 -12.78 -5.35 -0.25
C VAL A 8 -14.17 -4.80 0.05
N PRO A 9 -15.14 -4.90 -0.87
CA PRO A 9 -16.48 -4.38 -0.64
C PRO A 9 -17.17 -5.12 0.51
N GLU A 10 -17.95 -4.39 1.28
CA GLU A 10 -18.77 -4.95 2.35
C GLU A 10 -20.04 -5.55 1.75
N ASP A 11 -20.24 -6.83 2.02
CA ASP A 11 -21.51 -7.49 1.80
C ASP A 11 -22.33 -7.32 3.08
N SER A 12 -23.53 -6.77 2.94
CA SER A 12 -24.56 -6.64 4.00
C SER A 12 -24.81 -7.91 4.83
N GLY A 13 -24.44 -9.11 4.35
CA GLY A 13 -24.54 -10.37 5.07
C GLY A 13 -23.23 -10.91 5.69
N GLY A 14 -22.08 -10.27 5.43
CA GLY A 14 -20.74 -10.71 5.83
C GLY A 14 -20.10 -9.90 6.95
N ASP A 15 -20.66 -8.73 7.25
CA ASP A 15 -20.04 -7.77 8.15
C ASP A 15 -19.97 -8.26 9.60
N GLY A 16 -18.83 -8.05 10.25
CA GLY A 16 -18.54 -8.55 11.59
C GLY A 16 -18.24 -10.06 11.69
N LYS A 17 -18.29 -10.83 10.59
CA LYS A 17 -17.89 -12.24 10.61
C LYS A 17 -16.37 -12.36 10.57
N LEU A 18 -15.84 -13.21 11.44
CA LEU A 18 -14.41 -13.54 11.49
C LEU A 18 -13.84 -13.96 10.12
N SER A 19 -14.61 -14.68 9.32
CA SER A 19 -14.21 -15.08 7.96
C SER A 19 -14.04 -13.89 7.01
N HIS A 20 -14.89 -12.85 7.13
CA HIS A 20 -14.81 -11.65 6.32
C HIS A 20 -13.62 -10.77 6.74
N THR A 21 -13.38 -10.61 8.05
CA THR A 21 -12.20 -9.91 8.57
C THR A 21 -10.90 -10.61 8.16
N ASN A 22 -10.85 -11.95 8.26
CA ASN A 22 -9.69 -12.71 7.81
C ASN A 22 -9.44 -12.57 6.30
N LEU A 23 -10.51 -12.53 5.49
CA LEU A 23 -10.39 -12.27 4.06
C LEU A 23 -9.81 -10.87 3.79
N LYS A 24 -10.31 -9.83 4.47
CA LYS A 24 -9.77 -8.46 4.39
C LYS A 24 -8.27 -8.43 4.73
N HIS A 25 -7.85 -9.12 5.80
CA HIS A 25 -6.44 -9.22 6.16
C HIS A 25 -5.59 -9.93 5.10
N ILE A 26 -6.04 -11.09 4.59
CA ILE A 26 -5.31 -11.83 3.55
C ILE A 26 -5.14 -10.96 2.30
N VAL A 27 -6.24 -10.36 1.82
CA VAL A 27 -6.22 -9.49 0.63
C VAL A 27 -5.26 -8.31 0.84
N TRP A 28 -5.28 -7.69 2.02
CA TRP A 28 -4.37 -6.61 2.36
C TRP A 28 -2.90 -7.05 2.32
N HIS A 29 -2.55 -8.15 3.01
CA HIS A 29 -1.18 -8.63 3.10
C HIS A 29 -0.62 -9.07 1.73
N GLU A 30 -1.38 -9.85 0.97
CA GLU A 30 -0.96 -10.32 -0.36
C GLU A 30 -0.78 -9.16 -1.33
N SER A 31 -1.69 -8.19 -1.32
CA SER A 31 -1.58 -7.01 -2.18
C SER A 31 -0.41 -6.12 -1.78
N PHE A 32 -0.15 -5.98 -0.47
CA PHE A 32 1.01 -5.24 0.02
C PHE A 32 2.32 -5.91 -0.38
N PHE A 33 2.41 -7.24 -0.32
CA PHE A 33 3.57 -7.96 -0.84
C PHE A 33 3.79 -7.73 -2.33
N LYS A 34 2.73 -7.78 -3.15
CA LYS A 34 2.82 -7.47 -4.59
C LYS A 34 3.33 -6.05 -4.84
N LEU A 35 2.89 -5.08 -4.04
CA LEU A 35 3.41 -3.72 -4.09
C LEU A 35 4.91 -3.69 -3.77
N LEU A 36 5.34 -4.34 -2.68
CA LEU A 36 6.75 -4.41 -2.30
C LEU A 36 7.61 -5.06 -3.39
N GLU A 37 7.16 -6.17 -3.98
CA GLU A 37 7.84 -6.83 -5.10
C GLU A 37 8.06 -5.87 -6.28
N SER A 38 7.09 -5.00 -6.57
CA SER A 38 7.19 -4.04 -7.67
C SER A 38 8.22 -2.93 -7.44
N ILE A 39 8.54 -2.61 -6.18
CA ILE A 39 9.42 -1.50 -5.81
C ILE A 39 10.76 -1.93 -5.19
N ILE A 40 10.94 -3.22 -4.87
CA ILE A 40 12.12 -3.72 -4.15
C ILE A 40 13.43 -3.47 -4.92
N LEU A 41 13.40 -3.50 -6.25
CA LEU A 41 14.56 -3.16 -7.07
C LEU A 41 14.98 -1.72 -6.81
N TYR A 42 14.05 -0.78 -6.91
CA TYR A 42 14.29 0.64 -6.71
C TYR A 42 14.64 0.99 -5.27
N ALA A 43 14.19 0.20 -4.29
CA ALA A 43 14.65 0.34 -2.90
C ALA A 43 16.16 0.08 -2.75
N LYS A 44 16.74 -0.79 -3.59
CA LYS A 44 18.17 -1.14 -3.56
C LYS A 44 19.00 -0.25 -4.47
N THR A 45 18.49 0.07 -5.65
CA THR A 45 19.26 0.74 -6.70
C THR A 45 18.93 2.23 -6.84
N GLY A 46 17.84 2.68 -6.23
CA GLY A 46 17.22 3.96 -6.54
C GLY A 46 16.73 4.03 -7.99
N PHE A 47 16.24 5.21 -8.37
CA PHE A 47 15.80 5.55 -9.72
C PHE A 47 16.19 6.99 -10.06
N THR A 48 16.71 7.18 -11.27
CA THR A 48 17.15 8.48 -11.76
C THR A 48 16.00 9.20 -12.45
N HIS A 49 15.62 10.38 -11.95
CA HIS A 49 14.52 11.15 -12.50
C HIS A 49 14.91 12.61 -12.72
N LYS A 50 14.51 13.18 -13.86
CA LYS A 50 14.70 14.61 -14.13
C LYS A 50 13.52 15.38 -13.54
N CYS A 51 13.79 16.13 -12.48
CA CYS A 51 12.78 16.90 -11.78
C CYS A 51 12.42 18.20 -12.52
N HIS A 52 11.38 18.90 -12.04
CA HIS A 52 10.88 20.15 -12.62
C HIS A 52 11.97 21.24 -12.71
N ASP A 53 12.87 21.27 -11.74
CA ASP A 53 14.05 22.16 -11.69
C ASP A 53 15.13 21.85 -12.75
N ARG A 54 14.88 20.85 -13.61
CA ARG A 54 15.79 20.35 -14.66
C ARG A 54 17.03 19.66 -14.12
N ILE A 55 17.11 19.41 -12.81
CA ILE A 55 18.18 18.65 -12.18
C ILE A 55 17.78 17.17 -12.14
N THR A 56 18.74 16.32 -12.49
CA THR A 56 18.59 14.88 -12.37
C THR A 56 18.83 14.46 -10.93
N HIS A 57 17.79 13.95 -10.28
CA HIS A 57 17.84 13.44 -8.92
C HIS A 57 17.90 11.92 -8.90
N TRP A 58 18.59 11.38 -7.90
CA TRP A 58 18.56 9.96 -7.58
C TRP A 58 17.60 9.73 -6.43
N LEU A 59 16.47 9.11 -6.71
CA LEU A 59 15.34 8.95 -5.80
C LEU A 59 15.25 7.52 -5.30
N PHE A 60 14.76 7.36 -4.07
CA PHE A 60 14.48 6.07 -3.45
C PHE A 60 13.03 6.03 -2.97
N PRO A 61 12.35 4.87 -3.06
CA PRO A 61 11.02 4.71 -2.50
C PRO A 61 11.08 4.83 -0.98
N LEU A 62 10.11 5.55 -0.40
CA LEU A 62 9.90 5.69 1.04
C LEU A 62 8.50 5.14 1.37
N ILE A 63 8.45 4.12 2.24
CA ILE A 63 7.19 3.53 2.71
C ILE A 63 6.89 4.10 4.09
N LEU A 64 5.79 4.84 4.21
CA LEU A 64 5.30 5.36 5.47
C LEU A 64 4.12 4.51 5.95
N LEU A 65 4.33 3.74 7.01
CA LEU A 65 3.27 2.99 7.69
C LEU A 65 2.72 3.86 8.82
N LEU A 66 1.60 4.53 8.56
CA LEU A 66 0.88 5.29 9.56
C LEU A 66 0.00 4.33 10.35
N SER A 67 0.46 3.93 11.53
CA SER A 67 -0.37 3.27 12.52
C SER A 67 -1.16 4.33 13.28
N ALA A 68 -2.21 4.85 12.66
CA ALA A 68 -3.21 5.64 13.37
C ALA A 68 -4.27 4.68 13.93
N ASP A 69 -4.61 4.85 15.19
CA ASP A 69 -5.77 4.22 15.83
C ASP A 69 -7.02 4.86 15.22
N TYR A 70 -7.41 4.39 14.03
CA TYR A 70 -8.54 4.92 13.28
C TYR A 70 -9.80 4.28 13.84
N GLU A 71 -10.19 4.72 15.03
CA GLU A 71 -11.54 4.54 15.59
C GLU A 71 -12.53 5.20 14.62
N GLU A 72 -13.17 4.35 13.79
CA GLU A 72 -14.45 4.56 13.10
C GLU A 72 -14.60 5.81 12.19
N GLN A 73 -14.81 5.56 10.88
CA GLN A 73 -15.55 6.47 10.00
C GLN A 73 -16.73 5.73 9.37
#